data_AF-A0A8W8I2L7-F1
#
_entry.id   AF-A0A8W8I2L7-F1
#
_cell.length_a   1.000
_cell.length_b   1.000
_cell.length_c   1.000
_cell.angle_alpha   90.00
_cell.angle_beta   90.00
_cell.angle_gamma   90.00
#
_symmetry.space_group_name_H-M   'P 1'
#
loop_
_entity.id
_entity.type
_entity.pdbx_description
1 polymer ?
#
loop_
_entity_poly.entity_id
_entity_poly.type
_entity_poly.pdbx_seq_one_letter_code
_entity_poly.pdbx_strand_id
1 'polypeptide(L)'
;MTSTFQKTQETSLTSENFTRLVTIVQTRLLLYNKRRTGELEAIKVQSYASRSCGLDELDESLAKDLTDVEKHLMGTQDLMRVRGKRGRPVPVLIPPDCRKALAFLANTAQRKKAKIAEGNLYLFPNSVNGYVRAYDSLKTMCNEVCLLAPHRITSVSMRKYMATLTQMLNLDKFQMDWVCNHLGHTKSVHKEHYRQMSGLVERTQISKLLLIQDMNLTSKFRGKKLEDMDIKDIVFQDDADDEEEAGFQENL
;
A
#
# COMPACT_ATOMS: atom_id res chain seq x y z
N MET A 1 21.14 8.56 0.43
CA MET A 1 19.86 9.14 0.91
C MET A 1 20.00 9.99 2.19
N THR A 2 21.22 10.21 2.71
CA THR A 2 21.46 10.97 3.95
C THR A 2 21.81 12.45 3.71
N SER A 3 22.10 12.84 2.47
CA SER A 3 22.65 14.18 2.16
C SER A 3 21.60 15.30 1.99
N THR A 4 20.32 14.98 1.79
CA THR A 4 19.27 16.00 1.61
C THR A 4 18.66 16.46 2.94
N PHE A 5 18.87 15.71 4.02
CA PHE A 5 18.30 16.02 5.34
C PHE A 5 19.12 17.02 6.17
N GLN A 6 20.36 17.31 5.80
CA GLN A 6 21.26 18.19 6.57
C GLN A 6 21.43 19.61 5.97
N LYS A 7 20.75 19.94 4.85
CA LYS A 7 20.91 21.22 4.16
C LYS A 7 19.70 22.15 4.26
N THR A 8 18.98 22.12 5.38
CA THR A 8 17.89 23.07 5.66
C THR A 8 18.10 23.74 7.01
N GLN A 9 19.17 24.55 7.10
CA GLN A 9 19.23 25.58 8.14
C GLN A 9 18.23 26.68 7.76
N GLU A 10 17.23 26.84 8.63
CA GLU A 10 16.34 28.01 8.77
C GLU A 10 15.70 28.56 7.50
N THR A 11 14.90 27.75 6.80
CA THR A 11 13.87 28.34 5.93
C THR A 11 12.75 28.89 6.81
N SER A 12 12.56 30.21 6.82
CA SER A 12 11.42 30.84 7.49
C SER A 12 10.11 30.18 7.04
N LEU A 13 9.20 29.89 7.97
CA LEU A 13 7.93 29.27 7.64
C LEU A 13 7.10 30.19 6.74
N THR A 14 6.92 29.80 5.47
CA THR A 14 6.06 30.46 4.50
C THR A 14 4.80 29.64 4.24
N SER A 15 3.77 30.28 3.69
CA SER A 15 2.55 29.58 3.25
C SER A 15 2.88 28.53 2.18
N GLU A 16 3.80 28.85 1.26
CA GLU A 16 4.26 27.94 0.21
C GLU A 16 4.92 26.67 0.76
N ASN A 17 5.89 26.80 1.65
CA ASN A 17 6.56 25.63 2.24
C ASN A 17 5.60 24.79 3.10
N PHE A 18 4.62 25.43 3.76
CA PHE A 18 3.56 24.72 4.47
C PHE A 18 2.66 23.93 3.51
N THR A 19 2.19 24.55 2.43
CA THR A 19 1.39 23.90 1.38
C THR A 19 2.17 22.76 0.73
N ARG A 20 3.47 22.96 0.50
CA ARG A 20 4.35 21.93 -0.03
C ARG A 20 4.44 20.73 0.91
N LEU A 21 4.59 20.97 2.22
CA LEU A 21 4.58 19.91 3.23
C LEU A 21 3.24 19.17 3.26
N VAL A 22 2.12 19.88 3.15
CA VAL A 22 0.78 19.29 3.02
C VAL A 22 0.74 18.32 1.84
N THR A 23 1.20 18.75 0.65
CA THR A 23 1.22 17.91 -0.56
C THR A 23 2.06 16.64 -0.39
N ILE A 24 3.26 16.78 0.18
CA ILE A 24 4.18 15.63 0.40
C ILE A 24 3.56 14.63 1.38
N VAL A 25 3.10 15.10 2.54
CA VAL A 25 2.59 14.22 3.61
C VAL A 25 1.26 13.57 3.20
N GLN A 26 0.36 14.32 2.56
CA GLN A 26 -0.90 13.79 2.06
C GLN A 26 -0.66 12.70 1.00
N THR A 27 0.28 12.93 0.09
CA THR A 27 0.69 11.93 -0.90
C THR A 27 1.29 10.71 -0.23
N ARG A 28 2.19 10.89 0.73
CA ARG A 28 2.83 9.78 1.46
C ARG A 28 1.80 8.90 2.18
N LEU A 29 0.83 9.50 2.86
CA LEU A 29 -0.26 8.75 3.50
C LEU A 29 -1.15 8.01 2.50
N LEU A 30 -1.44 8.63 1.34
CA LEU A 30 -2.20 7.99 0.27
C LEU A 30 -1.45 6.81 -0.32
N LEU A 31 -0.15 6.95 -0.57
CA LEU A 31 0.72 5.88 -1.03
C LEU A 31 0.86 4.78 0.03
N TYR A 32 0.89 5.10 1.31
CA TYR A 32 1.04 4.08 2.35
C TYR A 32 -0.24 3.24 2.51
N ASN A 33 -1.38 3.92 2.66
CA ASN A 33 -2.65 3.26 2.96
C ASN A 33 -3.40 2.75 1.71
N LYS A 34 -3.08 3.27 0.53
CA LYS A 34 -3.77 2.95 -0.73
C LYS A 34 -5.30 3.10 -0.63
N ARG A 35 -5.79 4.06 0.16
CA ARG A 35 -7.24 4.28 0.36
C ARG A 35 -7.83 5.23 -0.67
N ARG A 36 -9.14 5.46 -0.62
CA ARG A 36 -9.77 6.44 -1.51
C ARG A 36 -9.32 7.84 -1.13
N THR A 37 -9.11 8.70 -2.12
CA THR A 37 -8.68 10.10 -1.92
C THR A 37 -9.64 10.86 -1.01
N GLY A 38 -10.95 10.67 -1.19
CA GLY A 38 -12.00 11.31 -0.37
C GLY A 38 -11.89 11.04 1.13
N GLU A 39 -11.33 9.90 1.52
CA GLU A 39 -11.16 9.53 2.94
C GLU A 39 -9.95 10.23 3.57
N LEU A 40 -8.97 10.64 2.75
CA LEU A 40 -7.73 11.27 3.19
C LEU A 40 -7.77 12.79 3.10
N GLU A 41 -8.48 13.35 2.12
CA GLU A 41 -8.56 14.79 1.93
C GLU A 41 -9.41 15.47 3.02
N ALA A 42 -10.47 14.81 3.49
CA ALA A 42 -11.38 15.35 4.49
C ALA A 42 -10.98 15.02 5.96
N ILE A 43 -9.74 14.59 6.20
CA ILE A 43 -9.26 14.29 7.55
C ILE A 43 -9.29 15.55 8.40
N LYS A 44 -9.86 15.46 9.62
CA LYS A 44 -9.91 16.57 10.57
C LYS A 44 -8.70 16.57 11.50
N VAL A 45 -8.28 17.75 11.95
CA VAL A 45 -7.25 17.89 13.01
C VAL A 45 -7.67 17.14 14.27
N GLN A 46 -8.96 17.16 14.61
CA GLN A 46 -9.50 16.41 15.74
C GLN A 46 -9.28 14.88 15.61
N SER A 47 -9.46 14.32 14.41
CA SER A 47 -9.22 12.89 14.15
C SER A 47 -7.74 12.51 14.32
N TYR A 48 -6.82 13.45 14.03
CA TYR A 48 -5.40 13.27 14.30
C TYR A 48 -5.07 13.41 15.79
N ALA A 49 -5.72 14.33 16.49
CA ALA A 49 -5.53 14.51 17.93
C ALA A 49 -6.01 13.30 18.74
N SER A 50 -7.10 12.65 18.30
CA SER A 50 -7.67 11.44 18.92
C SER A 50 -7.14 10.14 18.33
N ARG A 51 -5.95 10.16 17.70
CA ARG A 51 -5.37 8.96 17.09
C ARG A 51 -4.79 8.05 18.16
N SER A 52 -4.86 6.75 17.93
CA SER A 52 -4.21 5.75 18.77
C SER A 52 -2.71 5.75 18.55
N CYS A 53 -1.94 5.80 19.64
CA CYS A 53 -0.48 5.86 19.62
C CYS A 53 0.12 4.82 20.58
N GLY A 54 1.12 4.08 20.10
CA GLY A 54 1.94 3.21 20.96
C GLY A 54 1.17 2.03 21.56
N LEU A 55 1.81 1.39 22.54
CA LEU A 55 1.26 0.24 23.26
C LEU A 55 0.45 0.66 24.50
N ASP A 56 0.49 1.94 24.88
CA ASP A 56 -0.10 2.45 26.12
C ASP A 56 -1.63 2.34 26.16
N GLU A 57 -2.27 2.19 24.99
CA GLU A 57 -3.71 1.94 24.86
C GLU A 57 -4.08 0.45 24.91
N LEU A 58 -3.10 -0.45 24.93
CA LEU A 58 -3.32 -1.89 24.93
C LEU A 58 -3.27 -2.42 26.37
N ASP A 59 -4.22 -3.29 26.70
CA ASP A 59 -4.21 -4.01 27.98
C ASP A 59 -2.89 -4.80 28.12
N GLU A 60 -2.27 -4.74 29.29
CA GLU A 60 -0.97 -5.35 29.56
C GLU A 60 -0.98 -6.88 29.35
N SER A 61 -2.14 -7.53 29.51
CA SER A 61 -2.32 -8.95 29.21
C SER A 61 -2.26 -9.24 27.71
N LEU A 62 -2.93 -8.42 26.89
CA LEU A 62 -2.93 -8.55 25.42
C LEU A 62 -1.57 -8.18 24.82
N ALA A 63 -0.85 -7.23 25.43
CA ALA A 63 0.48 -6.84 25.00
C ALA A 63 1.50 -7.99 25.11
N LYS A 64 1.30 -8.93 26.05
CA LYS A 64 2.19 -10.08 26.24
C LYS A 64 2.06 -11.12 25.13
N ASP A 65 0.85 -11.27 24.58
CA ASP A 65 0.55 -12.24 23.52
C ASP A 65 1.01 -11.80 22.12
N LEU A 66 1.37 -10.51 21.97
CA LEU A 66 1.91 -10.00 20.71
C LEU A 66 3.33 -10.51 20.45
N THR A 67 3.58 -10.88 19.19
CA THR A 67 4.93 -11.13 18.68
C THR A 67 5.78 -9.86 18.70
N ASP A 68 7.10 -10.00 18.64
CA ASP A 68 8.01 -8.84 18.60
C ASP A 68 7.76 -7.93 17.40
N VAL A 69 7.37 -8.51 16.26
CA VAL A 69 7.00 -7.77 15.06
C VAL A 69 5.71 -6.97 15.29
N GLU A 70 4.68 -7.56 15.91
CA GLU A 70 3.43 -6.86 16.20
C GLU A 70 3.64 -5.74 17.22
N LYS A 71 4.45 -5.97 18.26
CA LYS A 71 4.85 -4.92 19.23
C LYS A 71 5.56 -3.77 18.53
N HIS A 72 6.50 -4.09 17.62
CA HIS A 72 7.19 -3.07 16.84
C HIS A 72 6.22 -2.27 15.95
N LEU A 73 5.31 -2.95 15.25
CA LEU A 73 4.31 -2.28 14.39
C LEU A 73 3.38 -1.39 15.20
N MET A 74 2.88 -1.85 16.35
CA MET A 74 2.05 -1.05 17.26
C MET A 74 2.79 0.18 17.82
N GLY A 75 4.06 0.04 18.18
CA GLY A 75 4.89 1.16 18.65
C GLY A 75 5.22 2.19 17.56
N THR A 76 5.28 1.77 16.30
CA THR A 76 5.76 2.59 15.18
C THR A 76 4.67 3.17 14.29
N GLN A 77 3.48 2.57 14.27
CA GLN A 77 2.37 2.98 13.41
C GLN A 77 1.24 3.57 14.25
N ASP A 78 0.98 4.87 14.13
CA ASP A 78 -0.22 5.45 14.76
C ASP A 78 -1.46 5.09 13.92
N LEU A 79 -2.62 5.02 14.55
CA LEU A 79 -3.87 4.74 13.87
C LEU A 79 -4.88 5.87 14.11
N MET A 80 -5.26 6.57 13.04
CA MET A 80 -6.38 7.52 13.10
C MET A 80 -7.66 6.91 12.52
N ARG A 81 -8.81 7.27 13.10
CA ARG A 81 -10.13 6.92 12.57
C ARG A 81 -10.74 8.13 11.86
N VAL A 82 -11.05 7.96 10.58
CA VAL A 82 -11.54 9.04 9.72
C VAL A 82 -12.92 8.71 9.19
N ARG A 83 -13.69 9.71 8.75
CA ARG A 83 -15.06 9.51 8.28
C ARG A 83 -15.07 8.80 6.92
N GLY A 84 -15.61 7.59 6.87
CA GLY A 84 -15.85 6.84 5.64
C GLY A 84 -17.24 7.05 5.07
N LYS A 85 -17.57 6.25 4.03
CA LYS A 85 -18.89 6.27 3.38
C LYS A 85 -19.99 5.97 4.41
N ARG A 86 -21.12 6.70 4.31
CA ARG A 86 -22.27 6.59 5.24
C ARG A 86 -21.92 6.84 6.72
N GLY A 87 -20.84 7.57 6.99
CA GLY A 87 -20.43 7.90 8.36
C GLY A 87 -19.71 6.79 9.10
N ARG A 88 -19.50 5.61 8.49
CA ARG A 88 -18.74 4.53 9.11
C ARG A 88 -17.27 4.97 9.28
N PRO A 89 -16.72 4.96 10.50
CA PRO A 89 -15.32 5.30 10.70
C PRO A 89 -14.43 4.24 10.06
N VAL A 90 -13.33 4.70 9.48
CA VAL A 90 -12.40 3.85 8.75
C VAL A 90 -10.96 4.14 9.20
N PRO A 91 -10.10 3.11 9.27
CA PRO A 91 -8.73 3.28 9.74
C PRO A 91 -7.84 3.98 8.69
N VAL A 92 -6.90 4.79 9.15
CA VAL A 92 -5.76 5.30 8.38
C VAL A 92 -4.52 5.17 9.25
N LEU A 93 -3.53 4.41 8.78
CA LEU A 93 -2.25 4.21 9.43
C LEU A 93 -1.31 5.38 9.14
N ILE A 94 -0.56 5.78 10.15
CA ILE A 94 0.47 6.82 10.08
C ILE A 94 1.83 6.14 10.24
N PRO A 95 2.65 6.11 9.18
CA PRO A 95 3.99 5.56 9.29
C PRO A 95 4.92 6.54 10.06
N PRO A 96 6.02 6.04 10.67
CA PRO A 96 6.92 6.83 11.50
C PRO A 96 7.44 8.11 10.85
N ASP A 97 7.73 8.06 9.55
CA ASP A 97 8.25 9.17 8.76
C ASP A 97 7.25 10.35 8.65
N CYS A 98 5.95 10.09 8.82
CA CYS A 98 4.92 11.13 8.79
C CYS A 98 4.68 11.82 10.14
N ARG A 99 5.09 11.23 11.27
CA ARG A 99 4.67 11.68 12.62
C ARG A 99 5.04 13.15 12.89
N LYS A 100 6.31 13.51 12.72
CA LYS A 100 6.81 14.88 12.97
C LYS A 100 6.13 15.90 12.07
N ALA A 101 5.99 15.56 10.79
CA ALA A 101 5.37 16.45 9.82
C ALA A 101 3.87 16.66 10.10
N LEU A 102 3.14 15.61 10.45
CA LEU A 102 1.73 15.73 10.84
C LEU A 102 1.53 16.51 12.13
N ALA A 103 2.40 16.33 13.13
CA ALA A 103 2.37 17.13 14.34
C ALA A 103 2.58 18.61 14.04
N PHE A 104 3.49 18.93 13.13
CA PHE A 104 3.72 20.29 12.64
C PHE A 104 2.49 20.87 11.90
N LEU A 105 1.90 20.09 10.98
CA LEU A 105 0.71 20.51 10.23
C LEU A 105 -0.54 20.70 11.11
N ALA A 106 -0.66 19.94 12.20
CA ALA A 106 -1.75 20.05 13.17
C ALA A 106 -1.54 21.20 14.17
N ASN A 107 -0.32 21.74 14.29
CA ASN A 107 -0.01 22.75 15.30
C ASN A 107 -0.62 24.12 14.96
N THR A 108 -1.42 24.65 15.89
CA THR A 108 -2.13 25.93 15.72
C THR A 108 -1.19 27.12 15.47
N ALA A 109 -0.04 27.19 16.16
CA ALA A 109 0.91 28.28 15.98
C ALA A 109 1.57 28.25 14.59
N GLN A 110 1.91 27.06 14.09
CA GLN A 110 2.48 26.90 12.74
C GLN A 110 1.45 27.22 11.67
N ARG A 111 0.21 26.76 11.84
CA ARG A 111 -0.90 27.09 10.92
C ARG A 111 -1.14 28.61 10.85
N LYS A 112 -1.10 29.32 11.99
CA LYS A 112 -1.20 30.79 12.03
C LYS A 112 -0.05 31.46 11.29
N LYS A 113 1.19 31.04 11.54
CA LYS A 113 2.39 31.56 10.83
C LYS A 113 2.33 31.33 9.31
N ALA A 114 1.79 30.18 8.89
CA ALA A 114 1.59 29.83 7.48
C ALA A 114 0.37 30.50 6.83
N LYS A 115 -0.34 31.38 7.56
CA LYS A 115 -1.55 32.09 7.10
C LYS A 115 -2.70 31.16 6.69
N ILE A 116 -2.82 30.00 7.34
CA ILE A 116 -4.00 29.14 7.20
C ILE A 116 -5.19 29.84 7.88
N ALA A 117 -6.34 29.83 7.21
CA ALA A 117 -7.55 30.46 7.75
C ALA A 117 -7.90 29.93 9.14
N GLU A 118 -8.26 30.86 10.01
CA GLU A 118 -8.70 30.55 11.36
C GLU A 118 -9.95 29.67 11.33
N GLY A 119 -9.98 28.66 12.20
CA GLY A 119 -11.08 27.69 12.24
C GLY A 119 -11.03 26.59 11.17
N ASN A 120 -10.02 26.53 10.29
CA ASN A 120 -9.90 25.43 9.33
C ASN A 120 -9.73 24.08 10.06
N LEU A 121 -10.74 23.21 9.93
CA LEU A 121 -10.83 21.94 10.66
C LEU A 121 -10.00 20.81 10.03
N TYR A 122 -9.50 20.98 8.81
CA TYR A 122 -8.87 19.91 8.03
C TYR A 122 -7.37 19.80 8.30
N LEU A 123 -6.88 18.57 8.44
CA LEU A 123 -5.46 18.28 8.66
C LEU A 123 -4.59 18.72 7.47
N PHE A 124 -5.17 18.69 6.27
CA PHE A 124 -4.54 19.13 5.02
C PHE A 124 -5.27 20.36 4.48
N PRO A 125 -5.09 21.54 5.08
CA PRO A 125 -5.86 22.73 4.75
C PRO A 125 -5.47 23.30 3.38
N ASN A 126 -6.44 23.88 2.67
CA ASN A 126 -6.19 24.77 1.54
C ASN A 126 -6.15 26.25 1.98
N SER A 127 -5.96 27.16 1.03
CA SER A 127 -5.79 28.60 1.27
C SER A 127 -7.06 29.36 1.68
N VAL A 128 -8.25 28.75 1.58
CA VAL A 128 -9.53 29.43 1.83
C VAL A 128 -10.10 29.00 3.18
N ASN A 129 -10.87 27.90 3.24
CA ASN A 129 -11.31 27.25 4.47
C ASN A 129 -11.79 25.82 4.16
N GLY A 130 -10.98 25.09 3.41
CA GLY A 130 -11.26 23.72 3.01
C GLY A 130 -10.01 22.86 3.08
N TYR A 131 -9.98 21.80 2.27
CA TYR A 131 -8.88 20.87 2.20
C TYR A 131 -8.23 20.84 0.82
N VAL A 132 -6.97 20.41 0.78
CA VAL A 132 -6.26 20.04 -0.45
C VAL A 132 -6.78 18.68 -0.92
N ARG A 133 -7.09 18.58 -2.22
CA ARG A 133 -7.54 17.31 -2.82
C ARG A 133 -6.36 16.35 -2.90
N ALA A 134 -6.53 15.15 -2.37
CA ALA A 134 -5.45 14.16 -2.32
C ALA A 134 -5.05 13.68 -3.74
N TYR A 135 -5.96 13.73 -4.70
CA TYR A 135 -5.67 13.47 -6.11
C TYR A 135 -4.67 14.48 -6.69
N ASP A 136 -4.87 15.77 -6.42
CA ASP A 136 -4.01 16.83 -6.93
C ASP A 136 -2.62 16.74 -6.29
N SER A 137 -2.54 16.48 -4.98
CA SER A 137 -1.27 16.25 -4.29
C SER A 137 -0.46 15.11 -4.91
N LEU A 138 -1.11 13.96 -5.17
CA LEU A 138 -0.47 12.82 -5.82
C LEU A 138 0.02 13.19 -7.23
N LYS A 139 -0.84 13.85 -8.02
CA LYS A 139 -0.51 14.26 -9.39
C LYS A 139 0.68 15.21 -9.42
N THR A 140 0.71 16.20 -8.54
CA THR A 140 1.83 17.13 -8.39
C THR A 140 3.13 16.38 -8.08
N MET A 141 3.13 15.52 -7.04
CA MET A 141 4.31 14.75 -6.69
C MET A 141 4.79 13.84 -7.83
N CYS A 142 3.87 13.15 -8.51
CA CYS A 142 4.20 12.27 -9.64
C CYS A 142 4.82 13.02 -10.83
N ASN A 143 4.45 14.29 -11.05
CA ASN A 143 5.02 15.11 -12.12
C ASN A 143 6.38 15.70 -11.77
N GLU A 144 6.67 15.89 -10.49
CA GLU A 144 7.96 16.41 -10.01
C GLU A 144 9.04 15.32 -9.96
N VAL A 145 8.64 14.05 -9.86
CA VAL A 145 9.56 12.92 -9.91
C VAL A 145 9.73 12.41 -11.35
N CYS A 146 10.94 11.92 -11.67
CA CYS A 146 11.29 11.43 -13.01
C CYS A 146 10.70 10.03 -13.29
N LEU A 147 9.38 9.93 -13.37
CA LEU A 147 8.67 8.67 -13.68
C LEU A 147 8.44 8.52 -15.18
N LEU A 148 8.52 7.28 -15.68
CA LEU A 148 8.24 6.96 -17.09
C LEU A 148 6.76 7.19 -17.48
N ALA A 149 5.83 6.89 -16.57
CA ALA A 149 4.40 6.97 -16.83
C ALA A 149 3.61 7.48 -15.60
N PRO A 150 3.81 8.74 -15.16
CA PRO A 150 3.18 9.29 -13.95
C PRO A 150 1.65 9.26 -14.01
N HIS A 151 1.06 9.42 -15.20
CA HIS A 151 -0.39 9.35 -15.42
C HIS A 151 -1.02 7.99 -15.04
N ARG A 152 -0.23 6.90 -14.99
CA ARG A 152 -0.70 5.58 -14.57
C ARG A 152 -0.79 5.43 -13.06
N ILE A 153 -0.17 6.33 -12.29
CA ILE A 153 -0.20 6.29 -10.82
C ILE A 153 -1.38 7.14 -10.33
N THR A 154 -2.45 6.45 -9.95
CA THR A 154 -3.68 7.06 -9.44
C THR A 154 -4.16 6.30 -8.21
N SER A 155 -5.01 6.92 -7.39
CA SER A 155 -5.61 6.23 -6.24
C SER A 155 -6.44 5.00 -6.65
N VAL A 156 -6.96 4.96 -7.88
CA VAL A 156 -7.68 3.82 -8.43
C VAL A 156 -6.70 2.73 -8.86
N SER A 157 -5.68 3.05 -9.65
CA SER A 157 -4.72 2.05 -10.13
C SER A 157 -3.92 1.43 -9.00
N MET A 158 -3.53 2.19 -7.98
CA MET A 158 -2.84 1.64 -6.82
C MET A 158 -3.74 0.71 -5.99
N ARG A 159 -5.04 0.99 -5.87
CA ARG A 159 -6.00 0.09 -5.23
C ARG A 159 -6.20 -1.20 -6.03
N LYS A 160 -6.27 -1.10 -7.36
CA LYS A 160 -6.31 -2.27 -8.25
C LYS A 160 -5.04 -3.11 -8.10
N TYR A 161 -3.88 -2.46 -8.10
CA TYR A 161 -2.60 -3.14 -7.91
C TYR A 161 -2.51 -3.84 -6.55
N MET A 162 -2.92 -3.18 -5.46
CA MET A 162 -2.97 -3.81 -4.14
C MET A 162 -3.93 -5.01 -4.11
N ALA A 163 -5.11 -4.89 -4.75
CA ALA A 163 -6.04 -6.01 -4.89
C ALA A 163 -5.41 -7.20 -5.62
N THR A 164 -4.69 -6.96 -6.71
CA THR A 164 -3.94 -7.98 -7.45
C THR A 164 -2.83 -8.61 -6.60
N LEU A 165 -2.02 -7.80 -5.89
CA LEU A 165 -0.98 -8.32 -5.00
C LEU A 165 -1.57 -9.22 -3.92
N THR A 166 -2.66 -8.79 -3.29
CA THR A 166 -3.30 -9.58 -2.23
C THR A 166 -3.91 -10.89 -2.72
N GLN A 167 -4.15 -11.03 -4.03
CA GLN A 167 -4.55 -12.31 -4.62
C GLN A 167 -3.36 -13.26 -4.84
N MET A 168 -2.15 -12.72 -5.05
CA MET A 168 -0.93 -13.51 -5.16
C MET A 168 -0.43 -13.98 -3.79
N LEU A 169 -0.64 -13.15 -2.76
CA LEU A 169 -0.46 -13.55 -1.38
C LEU A 169 -1.60 -14.52 -1.05
N ASN A 170 -1.29 -15.79 -0.75
CA ASN A 170 -2.30 -16.81 -0.46
C ASN A 170 -2.97 -16.57 0.91
N LEU A 171 -3.68 -15.44 1.03
CA LEU A 171 -4.34 -15.00 2.24
C LEU A 171 -5.60 -15.83 2.48
N ASP A 172 -5.84 -16.19 3.73
CA ASP A 172 -7.09 -16.82 4.09
C ASP A 172 -8.28 -15.85 3.96
N LYS A 173 -9.50 -16.39 4.10
CA LYS A 173 -10.74 -15.62 3.93
C LYS A 173 -10.86 -14.46 4.94
N PHE A 174 -10.37 -14.62 6.17
CA PHE A 174 -10.42 -13.59 7.21
C PHE A 174 -9.40 -12.49 6.96
N GLN A 175 -8.17 -12.86 6.60
CA GLN A 175 -7.11 -11.92 6.21
C GLN A 175 -7.54 -11.10 4.98
N MET A 176 -8.14 -11.76 3.98
CA MET A 176 -8.70 -11.10 2.81
C MET A 176 -9.80 -10.10 3.18
N ASP A 177 -10.65 -10.43 4.16
CA ASP A 177 -11.68 -9.53 4.67
C ASP A 177 -11.07 -8.28 5.33
N TRP A 178 -9.97 -8.42 6.08
CA TRP A 178 -9.24 -7.28 6.65
C TRP A 178 -8.72 -6.34 5.56
N VAL A 179 -8.11 -6.88 4.51
CA VAL A 179 -7.62 -6.10 3.36
C VAL A 179 -8.75 -5.39 2.64
N CYS A 180 -9.84 -6.10 2.32
CA CYS A 180 -11.01 -5.51 1.65
C CYS A 180 -11.59 -4.34 2.45
N ASN A 181 -11.72 -4.51 3.78
CA ASN A 181 -12.19 -3.47 4.68
C ASN A 181 -11.25 -2.27 4.72
N HIS A 182 -9.93 -2.49 4.72
CA HIS A 182 -8.93 -1.43 4.69
C HIS A 182 -9.00 -0.62 3.39
N LEU A 183 -9.01 -1.28 2.22
CA LEU A 183 -9.12 -0.62 0.91
C LEU A 183 -10.52 -0.02 0.64
N GLY A 184 -11.49 -0.36 1.50
CA GLY A 184 -12.88 0.07 1.42
C GLY A 184 -13.63 -0.55 0.26
N HIS A 185 -13.25 -1.74 -0.20
CA HIS A 185 -13.93 -2.47 -1.27
C HIS A 185 -15.02 -3.39 -0.69
N THR A 186 -16.06 -3.67 -1.48
CA THR A 186 -16.94 -4.81 -1.20
C THR A 186 -16.25 -6.09 -1.71
N LYS A 187 -16.49 -7.23 -1.06
CA LYS A 187 -15.93 -8.53 -1.50
C LYS A 187 -16.19 -8.84 -2.98
N SER A 188 -17.32 -8.36 -3.52
CA SER A 188 -17.68 -8.50 -4.94
C SER A 188 -16.70 -7.82 -5.90
N VAL A 189 -16.21 -6.62 -5.56
CA VAL A 189 -15.28 -5.85 -6.40
C VAL A 189 -13.89 -6.49 -6.40
N HIS A 190 -13.47 -7.09 -5.28
CA HIS A 190 -12.26 -7.90 -5.26
C HIS A 190 -12.40 -9.23 -6.01
N LYS A 191 -13.59 -9.85 -6.00
CA LYS A 191 -13.90 -11.03 -6.85
C LYS A 191 -13.96 -10.71 -8.35
N GLU A 192 -14.34 -9.50 -8.75
CA GLU A 192 -14.22 -9.08 -10.16
C GLU A 192 -12.75 -8.95 -10.58
N HIS A 193 -11.89 -8.44 -9.69
CA HIS A 193 -10.45 -8.48 -9.94
C HIS A 193 -9.88 -9.91 -9.94
N TYR A 194 -10.48 -10.85 -9.21
CA TYR A 194 -10.16 -12.29 -9.31
C TYR A 194 -10.41 -12.82 -10.73
N ARG A 195 -11.46 -12.34 -11.42
CA ARG A 195 -11.68 -12.65 -12.84
C ARG A 195 -10.63 -12.00 -13.76
N GLN A 196 -10.13 -10.82 -13.45
CA GLN A 196 -9.07 -10.19 -14.27
C GLN A 196 -7.71 -10.90 -14.14
N MET A 197 -7.43 -11.48 -12.97
CA MET A 197 -6.27 -12.37 -12.76
C MET A 197 -6.56 -13.82 -13.11
N SER A 198 -7.79 -14.16 -13.56
CA SER A 198 -8.13 -15.54 -13.92
C SER A 198 -7.19 -16.05 -15.00
N GLY A 199 -6.84 -15.23 -15.99
CA GLY A 199 -5.91 -15.66 -17.04
C GLY A 199 -4.53 -16.09 -16.52
N LEU A 200 -3.98 -15.42 -15.49
CA LEU A 200 -2.69 -15.84 -14.90
C LEU A 200 -2.86 -17.06 -13.99
N VAL A 201 -3.87 -17.07 -13.13
CA VAL A 201 -4.17 -18.22 -12.24
C VAL A 201 -4.49 -19.46 -13.07
N GLU A 202 -5.23 -19.31 -14.16
CA GLU A 202 -5.55 -20.35 -15.13
C GLU A 202 -4.28 -20.81 -15.86
N ARG A 203 -3.48 -19.89 -16.41
CA ARG A 203 -2.21 -20.23 -17.08
C ARG A 203 -1.12 -20.79 -16.16
N THR A 204 -1.23 -20.63 -14.85
CA THR A 204 -0.20 -21.11 -13.90
C THR A 204 -0.73 -22.26 -13.06
N GLN A 205 -1.75 -22.03 -12.24
CA GLN A 205 -2.31 -23.01 -11.33
C GLN A 205 -3.13 -24.08 -12.06
N ILE A 206 -3.99 -23.68 -13.01
CA ILE A 206 -4.75 -24.66 -13.80
C ILE A 206 -3.83 -25.39 -14.77
N SER A 207 -2.91 -24.71 -15.47
CA SER A 207 -1.89 -25.37 -16.29
C SER A 207 -1.04 -26.36 -15.50
N LYS A 208 -0.64 -26.04 -14.27
CA LYS A 208 0.05 -26.96 -13.35
C LYS A 208 -0.79 -28.19 -13.01
N LEU A 209 -2.09 -28.01 -12.73
CA LEU A 209 -3.03 -29.11 -12.49
C LEU A 209 -3.20 -30.00 -13.72
N LEU A 210 -3.34 -29.39 -14.91
CA LEU A 210 -3.47 -30.08 -16.19
C LEU A 210 -2.20 -30.87 -16.53
N LEU A 211 -1.01 -30.30 -16.32
CA LEU A 211 0.27 -31.01 -16.51
C LEU A 211 0.42 -32.22 -15.58
N ILE A 212 0.01 -32.10 -14.31
CA ILE A 212 0.02 -33.22 -13.35
C ILE A 212 -0.90 -34.35 -13.83
N GLN A 213 -2.05 -34.01 -14.42
CA GLN A 213 -2.97 -34.97 -15.00
C GLN A 213 -2.38 -35.61 -16.26
N ASP A 214 -1.87 -34.83 -17.20
CA ASP A 214 -1.32 -35.31 -18.48
C ASP A 214 -0.12 -36.24 -18.28
N MET A 215 0.72 -35.94 -17.28
CA MET A 215 1.86 -36.80 -16.91
C MET A 215 1.50 -37.94 -15.95
N ASN A 216 0.20 -38.14 -15.67
CA ASN A 216 -0.32 -39.18 -14.78
C ASN A 216 0.31 -39.18 -13.37
N LEU A 217 0.63 -38.00 -12.84
CA LEU A 217 1.30 -37.79 -11.54
C LEU A 217 0.31 -37.61 -10.38
N THR A 218 -0.98 -37.80 -10.62
CA THR A 218 -2.05 -37.63 -9.63
C THR A 218 -1.84 -38.45 -8.36
N SER A 219 -1.25 -39.65 -8.48
CA SER A 219 -0.89 -40.50 -7.34
C SER A 219 0.25 -39.90 -6.50
N LYS A 220 1.27 -39.32 -7.15
CA LYS A 220 2.43 -38.67 -6.51
C LYS A 220 2.04 -37.45 -5.67
N PHE A 221 1.01 -36.72 -6.09
CA PHE A 221 0.57 -35.49 -5.43
C PHE A 221 -0.75 -35.63 -4.66
N ARG A 222 -1.23 -36.87 -4.45
CA ARG A 222 -2.48 -37.13 -3.73
C ARG A 222 -2.44 -36.52 -2.32
N GLY A 223 -3.47 -35.72 -2.00
CA GLY A 223 -3.63 -35.09 -0.68
C GLY A 223 -2.75 -33.86 -0.42
N LYS A 224 -1.89 -33.46 -1.37
CA LYS A 224 -1.10 -32.22 -1.28
C LYS A 224 -1.93 -31.02 -1.75
N LYS A 225 -1.62 -29.83 -1.23
CA LYS A 225 -2.14 -28.57 -1.78
C LYS A 225 -1.40 -28.24 -3.08
N LEU A 226 -2.07 -27.58 -4.02
CA LEU A 226 -1.53 -27.24 -5.34
C LEU A 226 -0.24 -26.40 -5.26
N GLU A 227 -0.13 -25.55 -4.24
CA GLU A 227 1.04 -24.72 -3.95
C GLU A 227 2.29 -25.55 -3.62
N ASP A 228 2.09 -26.68 -2.94
CA ASP A 228 3.15 -27.56 -2.42
C ASP A 228 3.57 -28.64 -3.43
N MET A 229 2.94 -28.68 -4.61
CA MET A 229 3.28 -29.64 -5.66
C MET A 229 4.48 -29.10 -6.46
N ASP A 230 5.69 -29.59 -6.21
CA ASP A 230 6.84 -29.21 -7.04
C ASP A 230 6.83 -29.96 -8.38
N ILE A 231 6.83 -29.22 -9.49
CA ILE A 231 6.87 -29.74 -10.86
C ILE A 231 8.04 -29.13 -11.66
N LYS A 232 9.01 -28.49 -11.01
CA LYS A 232 10.16 -27.87 -11.71
C LYS A 232 10.89 -28.86 -12.61
N ASP A 233 11.16 -30.06 -12.09
CA ASP A 233 11.85 -31.13 -12.82
C ASP A 233 11.09 -31.62 -14.06
N ILE A 234 9.83 -31.21 -14.23
CA ILE A 234 8.96 -31.56 -15.36
C ILE A 234 8.87 -30.39 -16.35
N VAL A 235 8.83 -29.15 -15.83
CA VAL A 235 8.67 -27.94 -16.64
C VAL A 235 9.97 -27.53 -17.32
N PHE A 236 11.12 -27.83 -16.72
CA PHE A 236 12.45 -27.40 -17.18
C PHE A 236 13.31 -28.58 -17.66
N GLN A 237 12.69 -29.62 -18.20
CA GLN A 237 13.37 -30.86 -18.58
C GLN A 237 14.29 -30.72 -19.82
N ASP A 238 14.13 -29.67 -20.63
CA ASP A 238 14.78 -29.52 -21.94
C ASP A 238 15.99 -28.57 -21.98
N ASP A 239 16.42 -27.95 -20.87
CA ASP A 239 17.53 -26.98 -20.87
C ASP A 239 18.92 -27.62 -20.65
N ALA A 240 19.04 -28.96 -20.65
CA ALA A 240 20.27 -29.67 -20.25
C ALA A 240 20.94 -30.53 -21.32
N ASP A 241 20.33 -30.76 -22.50
CA ASP A 241 20.82 -31.75 -23.47
C ASP A 241 21.34 -31.15 -24.81
N ASP A 242 21.48 -29.82 -24.93
CA ASP A 242 21.96 -29.15 -26.17
C ASP A 242 23.46 -28.74 -26.13
N GLU A 243 24.31 -29.44 -25.38
CA GLU A 243 25.78 -29.27 -25.43
C GLU A 243 26.53 -30.59 -25.64
N GLU A 244 26.24 -31.37 -26.69
CA GLU A 244 27.24 -32.29 -27.29
C GLU A 244 26.78 -32.84 -28.64
N GLU A 245 27.24 -32.22 -29.74
CA GLU A 245 27.71 -32.86 -30.99
C GLU A 245 27.80 -31.83 -32.14
N ALA A 246 28.85 -30.99 -32.10
CA ALA A 246 29.33 -30.31 -33.31
C ALA A 246 30.64 -30.99 -33.74
N GLY A 247 30.51 -32.18 -34.30
CA GLY A 247 31.65 -33.01 -34.69
C GLY A 247 31.35 -33.88 -35.91
N PHE A 248 30.98 -33.29 -37.04
CA PHE A 248 31.13 -33.95 -38.34
C PHE A 248 31.60 -32.97 -39.42
N GLN A 249 32.82 -33.21 -39.90
CA GLN A 249 33.33 -32.70 -41.16
C GLN A 249 32.53 -33.29 -42.33
N GLU A 250 32.29 -32.50 -43.38
CA GLU A 250 32.51 -33.03 -44.73
C GLU A 250 32.88 -31.93 -45.74
N ASN A 251 33.81 -32.31 -46.60
CA ASN A 251 34.40 -31.54 -47.68
C ASN A 251 33.43 -31.41 -48.87
N LEU A 252 33.23 -30.19 -49.38
CA LEU A 252 33.32 -29.78 -50.80
C LEU A 252 32.94 -28.31 -50.95
#